data_AF-A0A662T2M2-F1
#
_entry.id   AF-A0A662T2M2-F1
#
_cell.length_a   1.000
_cell.length_b   1.000
_cell.length_c   1.000
_cell.angle_alpha   90.00
_cell.angle_beta   90.00
_cell.angle_gamma   90.00
#
_symmetry.space_group_name_H-M   'P 1'
#
loop_
_entity.id
_entity.type
_entity.pdbx_description
1 polymer ?
#
loop_
_entity_poly.entity_id
_entity_poly.type
_entity_poly.pdbx_seq_one_letter_code
_entity_poly.pdbx_strand_id
1 'polypeptide(L)'
;MQLKAAHIALAVLMLSTSTSAASLQGEVGIRLLIVSNSVDMDAAIHLKELLEDIGYWNVTIASAELYPELARLTKVDVVMILGGPLAYEGVGRLSSTYLPTDALRELMKPGGLGYWIVEVVDDVLVYVIIAGHTRVETRAAVDLYMREGVWETYLLVAAELAQSATPELITQLSRLGLHPMLSAEAVVIGKASLASIPKLAAHPAVVRVTPAIRHIVLVSISEVIP
;
A
#
# COMPACT_ATOMS: atom_id res chain seq x y z
N MET A 1 -22.51 -69.69 -16.70
CA MET A 1 -21.79 -69.15 -15.52
C MET A 1 -21.58 -67.66 -15.76
N GLN A 2 -22.59 -66.80 -15.61
CA GLN A 2 -23.26 -66.35 -14.38
C GLN A 2 -22.30 -65.82 -13.31
N LEU A 3 -22.50 -64.51 -13.03
CA LEU A 3 -22.37 -63.79 -11.77
C LEU A 3 -21.08 -63.94 -10.96
N LYS A 4 -20.32 -62.84 -10.91
CA LYS A 4 -20.10 -62.09 -9.67
C LYS A 4 -19.91 -60.60 -10.00
N ALA A 5 -21.04 -59.94 -10.19
CA ALA A 5 -21.18 -58.51 -9.99
C ALA A 5 -21.10 -58.20 -8.49
N ALA A 6 -20.73 -56.94 -8.21
CA ALA A 6 -20.93 -56.22 -6.96
C ALA A 6 -20.08 -56.65 -5.76
N HIS A 7 -19.79 -55.65 -4.91
CA HIS A 7 -18.99 -55.68 -3.68
C HIS A 7 -17.49 -55.39 -3.84
N ILE A 8 -17.15 -54.19 -4.33
CA ILE A 8 -16.68 -53.08 -3.49
C ILE A 8 -16.89 -51.80 -4.32
N ALA A 9 -18.16 -51.40 -4.40
CA ALA A 9 -18.48 -49.99 -4.36
C ALA A 9 -18.22 -49.51 -2.93
N LEU A 10 -17.92 -48.22 -2.77
CA LEU A 10 -17.83 -47.52 -1.48
C LEU A 10 -16.48 -47.59 -0.74
N ALA A 11 -15.44 -47.09 -1.40
CA ALA A 11 -14.45 -46.23 -0.73
C ALA A 11 -14.45 -44.83 -1.38
N VAL A 12 -15.66 -44.36 -1.73
CA VAL A 12 -15.97 -42.93 -1.72
C VAL A 12 -16.43 -42.65 -0.29
N LEU A 13 -15.64 -41.83 0.39
CA LEU A 13 -15.94 -40.97 1.55
C LEU A 13 -14.75 -41.02 2.52
N MET A 14 -14.24 -39.84 2.85
CA MET A 14 -13.23 -39.55 3.88
C MET A 14 -11.76 -39.56 3.46
N LEU A 15 -11.43 -39.25 2.20
CA LEU A 15 -10.39 -38.22 2.04
C LEU A 15 -11.12 -36.88 2.13
N SER A 16 -11.29 -36.42 3.37
CA SER A 16 -11.35 -35.00 3.64
C SER A 16 -10.06 -34.41 3.11
N THR A 17 -10.05 -34.06 1.81
CA THR A 17 -9.29 -32.90 1.38
C THR A 17 -9.85 -31.77 2.21
N SER A 18 -9.21 -31.53 3.34
CA SER A 18 -9.16 -30.22 3.95
C SER A 18 -8.48 -29.34 2.90
N THR A 19 -9.20 -28.99 1.84
CA THR A 19 -9.12 -27.65 1.28
C THR A 19 -9.41 -26.78 2.47
N SER A 20 -8.34 -26.45 3.20
CA SER A 20 -8.27 -25.18 3.87
C SER A 20 -8.70 -24.22 2.78
N ALA A 21 -9.92 -23.70 2.92
CA ALA A 21 -10.23 -22.40 2.41
C ALA A 21 -9.28 -21.46 3.18
N ALA A 22 -8.00 -21.50 2.81
CA ALA A 22 -7.13 -20.36 2.93
C ALA A 22 -7.92 -19.32 2.15
N SER A 23 -8.57 -18.43 2.90
CA SER A 23 -9.22 -17.27 2.35
C SER A 23 -8.24 -16.72 1.31
N LEU A 24 -8.59 -16.79 0.03
CA LEU A 24 -7.90 -16.06 -1.02
C LEU A 24 -8.18 -14.58 -0.73
N GLN A 25 -7.53 -14.05 0.31
CA GLN A 25 -7.37 -12.63 0.49
C GLN A 25 -6.41 -12.23 -0.62
N GLY A 26 -6.87 -11.33 -1.48
CA GLY A 26 -6.03 -10.79 -2.53
C GLY A 26 -4.78 -10.14 -1.95
N GLU A 27 -3.72 -10.11 -2.74
CA GLU A 27 -2.43 -9.59 -2.33
C GLU A 27 -2.41 -8.05 -2.40
N VAL A 28 -1.87 -7.39 -1.37
CA VAL A 28 -1.50 -5.97 -1.41
C VAL A 28 -0.07 -5.87 -1.94
N GLY A 29 0.09 -5.55 -3.23
CA GLY A 29 1.38 -5.43 -3.91
C GLY A 29 2.04 -4.06 -3.82
N ILE A 30 1.63 -3.24 -2.85
CA ILE A 30 2.18 -1.90 -2.55
C ILE A 30 3.35 -2.04 -1.57
N ARG A 31 4.47 -1.39 -1.89
CA ARG A 31 5.70 -1.40 -1.09
C ARG A 31 5.91 -0.06 -0.41
N LEU A 32 6.07 -0.11 0.90
CA LEU A 32 6.24 1.05 1.76
C LEU A 32 7.67 1.08 2.32
N LEU A 33 8.32 2.24 2.25
CA LEU A 33 9.61 2.51 2.87
C LEU A 33 9.45 3.60 3.91
N ILE A 34 9.78 3.30 5.16
CA ILE A 34 9.88 4.25 6.25
C ILE A 34 11.35 4.66 6.38
N VAL A 35 11.64 5.94 6.19
CA VAL A 35 12.96 6.54 6.40
C VAL A 35 12.98 7.21 7.76
N SER A 36 13.85 6.76 8.65
CA SER A 36 13.95 7.28 10.01
C SER A 36 15.40 7.35 10.49
N ASN A 37 15.65 8.11 11.54
CA ASN A 37 16.92 8.15 12.25
C ASN A 37 16.86 7.22 13.49
N SER A 38 17.99 7.05 14.17
CA SER A 38 18.07 6.23 15.39
C SER A 38 17.19 6.75 16.54
N VAL A 39 16.92 8.05 16.61
CA VAL A 39 16.17 8.71 17.70
C VAL A 39 14.66 8.56 17.55
N ASP A 40 14.16 8.54 16.31
CA ASP A 40 12.76 8.41 15.94
C ASP A 40 12.38 6.96 15.58
N MET A 41 13.28 6.00 15.82
CA MET A 41 13.08 4.58 15.51
C MET A 41 11.84 4.00 16.19
N ASP A 42 11.56 4.38 17.44
CA ASP A 42 10.36 3.93 18.15
C ASP A 42 9.07 4.38 17.44
N ALA A 43 9.06 5.59 16.86
CA ALA A 43 7.96 6.09 16.05
C ALA A 43 7.86 5.35 14.71
N ALA A 44 8.99 5.00 14.10
CA ALA A 44 9.04 4.21 12.86
C ALA A 44 8.49 2.79 13.04
N ILE A 45 8.89 2.10 14.13
CA ILE A 45 8.39 0.76 14.46
C ILE A 45 6.88 0.79 14.67
N HIS A 46 6.38 1.78 15.42
CA HIS A 46 4.93 1.91 15.62
C HIS A 46 4.15 2.25 14.37
N LEU A 47 4.67 3.14 13.52
CA LEU A 47 4.03 3.39 12.24
C LEU A 47 3.95 2.10 11.42
N LYS A 48 5.03 1.30 11.41
CA LYS A 48 5.04 -0.01 10.76
C LYS A 48 3.98 -0.95 11.33
N GLU A 49 3.90 -1.10 12.66
CA GLU A 49 2.88 -1.94 13.31
C GLU A 49 1.46 -1.49 12.94
N LEU A 50 1.17 -0.18 12.96
CA LEU A 50 -0.12 0.35 12.57
C LEU A 50 -0.45 0.13 11.08
N LEU A 51 0.55 0.17 10.20
CA LEU A 51 0.38 -0.15 8.78
C LEU A 51 0.12 -1.65 8.56
N GLU A 52 0.82 -2.51 9.30
CA GLU A 52 0.61 -3.96 9.29
C GLU A 52 -0.80 -4.33 9.78
N ASP A 53 -1.28 -3.66 10.83
CA ASP A 53 -2.63 -3.84 11.39
C ASP A 53 -3.75 -3.54 10.38
N ILE A 54 -3.53 -2.59 9.46
CA ILE A 54 -4.49 -2.28 8.40
C ILE A 54 -4.28 -3.10 7.13
N GLY A 55 -3.26 -3.98 7.08
CA GLY A 55 -3.05 -4.94 6.00
C GLY A 55 -1.87 -4.64 5.06
N TYR A 56 -0.85 -3.90 5.51
CA TYR A 56 0.41 -3.71 4.77
C TYR A 56 1.56 -4.47 5.44
N TRP A 57 1.89 -5.65 4.91
CA TRP A 57 2.98 -6.48 5.45
C TRP A 57 4.34 -6.23 4.78
N ASN A 58 4.38 -5.46 3.68
CA ASN A 58 5.59 -5.15 2.93
C ASN A 58 6.13 -3.75 3.25
N VAL A 59 6.42 -3.54 4.55
CA VAL A 59 6.93 -2.28 5.10
C VAL A 59 8.38 -2.45 5.52
N THR A 60 9.27 -1.68 4.89
CA THR A 60 10.71 -1.65 5.20
C THR A 60 11.04 -0.39 5.99
N ILE A 61 11.89 -0.47 7.01
CA ILE A 61 12.47 0.68 7.70
C ILE A 61 13.93 0.81 7.29
N ALA A 62 14.38 2.03 6.97
CA ALA A 62 15.76 2.30 6.58
C ALA A 62 16.25 3.66 7.10
N SER A 63 17.57 3.82 7.15
CA SER A 63 18.19 5.12 7.39
C SER A 63 18.14 5.99 6.12
N ALA A 64 18.28 7.31 6.30
CA ALA A 64 18.35 8.26 5.19
C ALA A 64 19.58 8.04 4.26
N GLU A 65 20.63 7.38 4.76
CA GLU A 65 21.81 7.03 3.97
C GLU A 65 21.52 5.88 2.98
N LEU A 66 20.79 4.85 3.42
CA LEU A 66 20.44 3.69 2.59
C LEU A 66 19.24 3.96 1.67
N TYR A 67 18.49 5.03 1.94
CA TYR A 67 17.29 5.41 1.21
C TYR A 67 17.49 5.47 -0.33
N PRO A 68 18.51 6.17 -0.89
CA PRO A 68 18.64 6.29 -2.35
C PRO A 68 18.86 4.94 -3.05
N GLU A 69 19.57 4.02 -2.40
CA GLU A 69 19.81 2.68 -2.94
C GLU A 69 18.55 1.83 -2.87
N LEU A 70 17.85 1.84 -1.74
CA LEU A 70 16.61 1.10 -1.55
C LEU A 70 15.49 1.60 -2.46
N ALA A 71 15.32 2.92 -2.60
CA ALA A 71 14.34 3.51 -3.51
C ALA A 71 14.54 3.02 -4.94
N ARG A 72 15.80 2.95 -5.40
CA ARG A 72 16.15 2.46 -6.75
C ARG A 72 15.97 0.96 -6.91
N LEU A 73 16.45 0.16 -5.95
CA LEU A 73 16.49 -1.31 -6.07
C LEU A 73 15.13 -1.97 -5.79
N THR A 74 14.40 -1.43 -4.82
CA THR A 74 13.17 -2.07 -4.32
C THR A 74 11.91 -1.53 -4.97
N LYS A 75 12.01 -0.57 -5.91
CA LYS A 75 10.88 0.03 -6.63
C LYS A 75 9.76 0.43 -5.66
N VAL A 76 10.11 1.20 -4.64
CA VAL A 76 9.19 1.64 -3.58
C VAL A 76 8.02 2.39 -4.19
N ASP A 77 6.81 2.19 -3.67
CA ASP A 77 5.61 2.88 -4.17
C ASP A 77 5.23 4.06 -3.25
N VAL A 78 5.55 3.97 -1.94
CA VAL A 78 5.36 5.06 -0.98
C VAL A 78 6.58 5.18 -0.05
N VAL A 79 7.09 6.39 0.10
CA VAL A 79 8.19 6.73 1.03
C VAL A 79 7.65 7.59 2.15
N MET A 80 7.78 7.12 3.39
CA MET A 80 7.37 7.83 4.60
C MET A 80 8.62 8.31 5.34
N ILE A 81 8.84 9.62 5.44
CA ILE A 81 10.01 10.22 6.08
C ILE A 81 9.60 10.68 7.48
N LEU A 82 10.23 10.12 8.52
CA LEU A 82 9.93 10.42 9.91
C LEU A 82 10.98 11.35 10.50
N GLY A 83 10.58 12.59 10.77
CA GLY A 83 11.42 13.60 11.41
C GLY A 83 11.34 14.96 10.72
N GLY A 84 11.37 16.01 11.54
CA GLY A 84 11.33 17.40 11.08
C GLY A 84 12.63 17.89 10.43
N PRO A 85 12.70 19.17 10.04
CA PRO A 85 13.85 19.72 9.31
C PRO A 85 15.18 19.67 10.08
N LEU A 86 15.10 19.59 11.41
CA LEU A 86 16.26 19.50 12.30
C LEU A 86 16.63 18.06 12.67
N ALA A 87 15.96 17.06 12.09
CA ALA A 87 16.23 15.65 12.38
C ALA A 87 17.63 15.24 11.93
N TYR A 88 18.29 14.41 12.74
CA TYR A 88 19.66 13.97 12.53
C TYR A 88 19.80 12.94 11.40
N GLU A 89 21.04 12.50 11.16
CA GLU A 89 21.36 11.37 10.27
C GLU A 89 20.89 11.55 8.82
N GLY A 90 20.77 12.80 8.37
CA GLY A 90 20.35 13.14 7.01
C GLY A 90 18.83 13.17 6.79
N VAL A 91 18.03 12.73 7.76
CA VAL A 91 16.55 12.78 7.69
C VAL A 91 16.05 14.21 7.55
N GLY A 92 16.58 15.14 8.35
CA GLY A 92 16.14 16.54 8.29
C GLY A 92 16.38 17.20 6.94
N ARG A 93 17.47 16.82 6.25
CA ARG A 93 17.75 17.28 4.88
C ARG A 93 16.74 16.70 3.89
N LEU A 94 16.40 15.41 4.02
CA LEU A 94 15.40 14.77 3.17
C LEU A 94 14.01 15.38 3.38
N SER A 95 13.52 15.47 4.62
CA SER A 95 12.21 16.05 4.91
C SER A 95 12.13 17.50 4.42
N SER A 96 13.19 18.29 4.61
CA SER A 96 13.22 19.69 4.15
C SER A 96 13.13 19.87 2.64
N THR A 97 13.45 18.84 1.85
CA THR A 97 13.35 18.91 0.38
C THR A 97 11.89 18.94 -0.09
N TYR A 98 10.99 18.34 0.69
CA TYR A 98 9.58 18.15 0.32
C TYR A 98 8.62 19.03 1.13
N LEU A 99 9.06 19.57 2.27
CA LEU A 99 8.23 20.43 3.11
C LEU A 99 8.10 21.86 2.54
N PRO A 100 6.90 22.46 2.57
CA PRO A 100 6.73 23.86 2.24
C PRO A 100 7.33 24.76 3.34
N THR A 101 7.61 26.03 2.99
CA THR A 101 8.37 26.95 3.86
C THR A 101 7.68 27.28 5.18
N ASP A 102 6.35 27.33 5.18
CA ASP A 102 5.52 27.49 6.38
C ASP A 102 5.64 26.28 7.31
N ALA A 103 5.50 25.05 6.79
CA ALA A 103 5.67 23.82 7.55
C ALA A 103 7.07 23.72 8.19
N LEU A 104 8.12 24.09 7.46
CA LEU A 104 9.47 24.17 7.99
C LEU A 104 9.55 25.07 9.23
N ARG A 105 8.92 26.25 9.18
CA ARG A 105 8.91 27.20 10.29
C ARG A 105 8.07 26.72 11.47
N GLU A 106 6.98 26.03 11.22
CA GLU A 106 6.11 25.48 12.27
C GLU A 106 6.79 24.36 13.03
N LEU A 107 7.43 23.42 12.33
CA LEU A 107 8.17 22.31 12.94
C LEU A 107 9.41 22.75 13.75
N MET A 108 9.87 24.00 13.57
CA MET A 108 10.95 24.57 14.40
C MET A 108 10.45 25.19 15.71
N LYS A 109 9.13 25.22 15.96
CA LYS A 109 8.53 25.79 17.16
C LYS A 109 7.93 24.69 18.05
N PRO A 110 7.92 24.86 19.38
CA PRO A 110 7.19 23.97 20.29
C PRO A 110 5.72 23.84 19.89
N GLY A 111 5.19 22.61 19.90
CA GLY A 111 3.83 22.30 19.47
C GLY A 111 3.68 22.10 17.96
N GLY A 112 4.72 22.33 17.16
CA GLY A 112 4.71 22.04 15.73
C GLY A 112 4.74 20.54 15.47
N LEU A 113 3.69 20.01 14.85
CA LEU A 113 3.61 18.63 14.38
C LEU A 113 2.62 18.49 13.24
N GLY A 114 2.81 17.49 12.39
CA GLY A 114 1.90 17.24 11.28
C GLY A 114 2.38 16.15 10.33
N TYR A 115 1.61 15.99 9.26
CA TYR A 115 2.01 15.20 8.10
C TYR A 115 1.80 16.00 6.81
N TRP A 116 2.60 15.69 5.79
CA TRP A 116 2.54 16.32 4.48
C TRP A 116 2.66 15.26 3.40
N ILE A 117 1.70 15.24 2.48
CA ILE A 117 1.65 14.29 1.36
C ILE A 117 2.12 15.02 0.10
N VAL A 118 3.15 14.48 -0.54
CA VAL A 118 3.74 15.02 -1.76
C VAL A 118 3.68 13.95 -2.84
N GLU A 119 2.82 14.17 -3.82
CA GLU A 119 2.74 13.34 -5.02
C GLU A 119 3.86 13.74 -5.98
N VAL A 120 4.74 12.81 -6.34
CA VAL A 120 5.76 13.07 -7.36
C VAL A 120 5.28 12.52 -8.70
N VAL A 121 5.01 13.43 -9.62
CA VAL A 121 4.66 13.12 -11.00
C VAL A 121 5.89 12.51 -11.69
N ASP A 122 5.67 11.40 -12.40
CA ASP A 122 6.60 10.60 -13.22
C ASP A 122 7.01 9.21 -12.69
N ASP A 123 6.83 8.88 -11.40
CA ASP A 123 7.20 7.54 -10.86
C ASP A 123 6.13 6.85 -9.96
N VAL A 124 4.87 7.31 -9.93
CA VAL A 124 3.78 6.78 -9.06
C VAL A 124 4.11 6.82 -7.55
N LEU A 125 5.21 7.49 -7.21
CA LEU A 125 5.78 7.47 -5.87
C LEU A 125 5.21 8.60 -5.04
N VAL A 126 4.64 8.27 -3.89
CA VAL A 126 4.12 9.25 -2.94
C VAL A 126 5.09 9.39 -1.78
N TYR A 127 5.45 10.62 -1.45
CA TYR A 127 6.18 10.93 -0.23
C TYR A 127 5.19 11.38 0.84
N VAL A 128 5.37 10.85 2.05
CA VAL A 128 4.67 11.31 3.24
C VAL A 128 5.71 11.74 4.26
N ILE A 129 5.72 13.01 4.61
CA ILE A 129 6.58 13.53 5.67
C ILE A 129 5.74 13.53 6.93
N ILE A 130 6.22 12.87 7.99
CA ILE A 130 5.54 12.80 9.29
C ILE A 130 6.53 13.33 10.31
N ALA A 131 6.21 14.47 10.93
CA ALA A 131 7.19 15.17 11.74
C ALA A 131 6.56 15.92 12.90
N GLY A 132 7.31 15.99 13.99
CA GLY A 132 7.10 16.93 15.08
C GLY A 132 8.37 17.71 15.38
N HIS A 133 8.23 18.76 16.19
CA HIS A 133 9.36 19.55 16.69
C HIS A 133 10.28 18.71 17.60
N THR A 134 9.70 17.78 18.36
CA THR A 134 10.38 16.79 19.20
C THR A 134 10.03 15.36 18.78
N ARG A 135 10.75 14.38 19.32
CA ARG A 135 10.45 12.94 19.16
C ARG A 135 9.04 12.56 19.65
N VAL A 136 8.57 13.18 20.74
CA VAL A 136 7.23 12.90 21.30
C VAL A 136 6.16 13.43 20.36
N GLU A 137 6.37 14.62 19.80
CA GLU A 137 5.47 15.21 18.81
C GLU A 137 5.53 14.46 17.47
N THR A 138 6.70 13.91 17.08
CA THR A 138 6.82 13.05 15.90
C THR A 138 6.02 11.76 16.07
N ARG A 139 6.05 11.16 17.26
CA ARG A 139 5.18 10.03 17.60
C ARG A 139 3.70 10.41 17.53
N ALA A 140 3.31 11.57 18.07
CA ALA A 140 1.93 12.05 17.96
C ALA A 140 1.52 12.35 16.51
N ALA A 141 2.45 12.81 15.66
CA ALA A 141 2.22 13.02 14.24
C ALA A 141 1.97 11.70 13.49
N VAL A 142 2.62 10.59 13.90
CA VAL A 142 2.32 9.25 13.39
C VAL A 142 0.87 8.87 13.69
N ASP A 143 0.41 9.08 14.92
CA ASP A 143 -0.98 8.77 15.31
C ASP A 143 -1.99 9.65 14.56
N LEU A 144 -1.66 10.93 14.36
CA LEU A 144 -2.43 11.85 13.53
C LEU A 144 -2.52 11.37 12.08
N TYR A 145 -1.39 10.98 11.48
CA TYR A 145 -1.35 10.45 10.12
C TYR A 145 -2.20 9.18 9.97
N MET A 146 -2.10 8.24 10.91
CA MET A 146 -2.87 7.00 10.84
C MET A 146 -4.38 7.21 11.06
N ARG A 147 -4.78 8.27 11.78
CA ARG A 147 -6.19 8.63 11.92
C ARG A 147 -6.75 9.31 10.68
N GLU A 148 -5.97 10.17 10.04
CA GLU A 148 -6.45 11.10 9.00
C GLU A 148 -5.69 10.89 7.68
N GLY A 149 -4.38 11.12 7.68
CA GLY A 149 -3.55 11.13 6.46
C GLY A 149 -3.51 9.83 5.66
N VAL A 150 -3.69 8.66 6.27
CA VAL A 150 -3.76 7.37 5.55
C VAL A 150 -4.98 7.28 4.61
N TRP A 151 -6.04 8.03 4.90
CA TRP A 151 -7.22 8.15 4.02
C TRP A 151 -7.02 9.19 2.93
N GLU A 152 -6.09 10.13 3.13
CA GLU A 152 -5.76 11.21 2.20
C GLU A 152 -4.60 10.85 1.27
N THR A 153 -3.86 9.78 1.57
CA THR A 153 -2.74 9.31 0.75
C THR A 153 -3.27 8.43 -0.38
N TYR A 154 -3.44 8.99 -1.58
CA TYR A 154 -3.96 8.29 -2.75
C TYR A 154 -2.86 7.74 -3.65
N LEU A 155 -3.09 6.54 -4.18
CA LEU A 155 -2.26 5.92 -5.22
C LEU A 155 -3.11 5.64 -6.46
N LEU A 156 -2.48 5.71 -7.63
CA LEU A 156 -3.03 5.13 -8.84
C LEU A 156 -2.73 3.62 -8.83
N VAL A 157 -3.78 2.82 -8.71
CA VAL A 157 -3.70 1.37 -8.55
C VAL A 157 -4.41 0.62 -9.66
N ALA A 158 -3.98 -0.61 -9.89
CA ALA A 158 -4.65 -1.60 -10.68
C ALA A 158 -5.13 -2.72 -9.75
N ALA A 159 -6.44 -2.95 -9.73
CA ALA A 159 -7.06 -4.11 -9.09
C ALA A 159 -7.21 -5.22 -10.14
N GLU A 160 -6.41 -6.28 -9.98
CA GLU A 160 -6.51 -7.51 -10.77
C GLU A 160 -7.62 -8.39 -10.21
N LEU A 161 -8.47 -8.89 -11.08
CA LEU A 161 -9.70 -9.61 -10.74
C LEU A 161 -9.60 -11.07 -11.16
N ALA A 162 -10.29 -11.94 -10.44
CA ALA A 162 -10.39 -13.36 -10.79
C ALA A 162 -11.31 -13.60 -12.00
N GLN A 163 -12.07 -12.59 -12.41
CA GLN A 163 -13.06 -12.62 -13.47
C GLN A 163 -13.15 -11.26 -14.16
N SER A 164 -13.85 -11.18 -15.29
CA SER A 164 -14.06 -9.92 -16.00
C SER A 164 -14.74 -8.85 -15.13
N ALA A 165 -14.33 -7.60 -15.29
CA ALA A 165 -14.84 -6.44 -14.60
C ALA A 165 -16.26 -6.09 -15.06
N THR A 166 -17.28 -6.62 -14.38
CA THR A 166 -18.68 -6.24 -14.65
C THR A 166 -19.01 -4.89 -13.99
N PRO A 167 -20.03 -4.15 -14.48
CA PRO A 167 -20.47 -2.90 -13.86
C PRO A 167 -20.84 -3.03 -12.38
N GLU A 168 -21.43 -4.17 -11.99
CA GLU A 168 -21.78 -4.47 -10.60
C GLU A 168 -20.52 -4.61 -9.74
N LEU A 169 -19.51 -5.33 -10.23
CA LEU A 169 -18.25 -5.50 -9.52
C LEU A 169 -17.51 -4.17 -9.39
N ILE A 170 -17.45 -3.37 -10.46
CA ILE A 170 -16.87 -2.02 -10.42
C ILE A 170 -17.59 -1.16 -9.36
N THR A 171 -18.92 -1.23 -9.29
CA THR A 171 -19.71 -0.51 -8.27
C THR A 171 -19.39 -0.98 -6.85
N GLN A 172 -19.19 -2.29 -6.64
CA GLN A 172 -18.78 -2.85 -5.35
C GLN A 172 -17.39 -2.34 -4.95
N LEU A 173 -16.41 -2.38 -5.85
CA LEU A 173 -15.06 -1.87 -5.61
C LEU A 173 -15.09 -0.35 -5.32
N SER A 174 -15.96 0.41 -6.00
CA SER A 174 -16.12 1.84 -5.73
C SER A 174 -16.58 2.13 -4.30
N ARG A 175 -17.49 1.31 -3.77
CA ARG A 175 -17.95 1.43 -2.38
C ARG A 175 -16.86 1.09 -1.36
N LEU A 176 -15.84 0.32 -1.76
CA LEU A 176 -14.67 0.01 -0.95
C LEU A 176 -13.58 1.09 -1.02
N GLY A 177 -13.79 2.17 -1.78
CA GLY A 177 -12.86 3.30 -1.87
C GLY A 177 -11.97 3.32 -3.11
N LEU A 178 -12.27 2.49 -4.11
CA LEU A 178 -11.69 2.66 -5.45
C LEU A 178 -12.43 3.79 -6.19
N HIS A 179 -11.71 4.64 -6.90
CA HIS A 179 -12.26 5.60 -7.84
C HIS A 179 -11.86 5.15 -9.24
N PRO A 180 -12.69 4.33 -9.92
CA PRO A 180 -12.34 3.73 -11.20
C PRO A 180 -12.15 4.80 -12.29
N MET A 181 -11.14 4.60 -13.13
CA MET A 181 -10.81 5.47 -14.27
C MET A 181 -10.86 4.70 -15.58
N LEU A 182 -10.39 3.45 -15.57
CA LEU A 182 -10.38 2.55 -16.72
C LEU A 182 -10.68 1.13 -16.24
N SER A 183 -11.35 0.33 -17.06
CA SER A 183 -11.45 -1.11 -16.87
C SER A 183 -11.21 -1.81 -18.19
N ALA A 184 -10.39 -2.86 -18.17
CA ALA A 184 -10.15 -3.73 -19.32
C ALA A 184 -10.08 -5.17 -18.84
N GLU A 185 -10.87 -6.05 -19.45
CA GLU A 185 -10.95 -7.47 -19.10
C GLU A 185 -11.11 -7.70 -17.58
N ALA A 186 -10.09 -8.27 -16.93
CA ALA A 186 -10.06 -8.59 -15.50
C ALA A 186 -9.23 -7.57 -14.69
N VAL A 187 -9.07 -6.33 -15.18
CA VAL A 187 -8.33 -5.28 -14.48
C VAL A 187 -9.16 -4.00 -14.40
N VAL A 188 -9.19 -3.41 -13.21
CA VAL A 188 -9.76 -2.06 -12.99
C VAL A 188 -8.66 -1.14 -12.48
N ILE A 189 -8.39 -0.08 -13.23
CA ILE A 189 -7.44 0.97 -12.86
C ILE A 189 -8.22 2.13 -12.26
N GLY A 190 -7.74 2.65 -11.12
CA GLY A 190 -8.36 3.78 -10.45
C GLY A 190 -7.48 4.36 -9.35
N LYS A 191 -7.97 5.40 -8.68
CA LYS A 191 -7.33 5.94 -7.47
C LYS A 191 -7.90 5.26 -6.24
N ALA A 192 -7.05 4.89 -5.28
CA ALA A 192 -7.48 4.39 -3.98
C ALA A 192 -6.56 4.94 -2.88
N SER A 193 -7.14 5.23 -1.72
CA SER A 193 -6.34 5.65 -0.56
C SER A 193 -5.60 4.47 0.06
N LEU A 194 -4.51 4.74 0.78
CA LEU A 194 -3.80 3.70 1.52
C LEU A 194 -4.73 2.96 2.50
N ALA A 195 -5.71 3.63 3.11
CA ALA A 195 -6.69 2.97 3.98
C ALA A 195 -7.68 2.04 3.25
N SER A 196 -7.88 2.25 1.94
CA SER A 196 -8.87 1.52 1.14
C SER A 196 -8.27 0.32 0.41
N ILE A 197 -6.99 0.37 0.05
CA ILE A 197 -6.31 -0.67 -0.72
C ILE A 197 -6.37 -2.06 -0.06
N PRO A 198 -6.11 -2.23 1.25
CA PRO A 198 -6.24 -3.54 1.90
C PRO A 198 -7.68 -4.07 1.88
N LYS A 199 -8.68 -3.19 1.96
CA LYS A 199 -10.10 -3.56 1.86
C LYS A 199 -10.47 -4.04 0.46
N LEU A 200 -9.90 -3.38 -0.56
CA LEU A 200 -10.02 -3.80 -1.96
C LEU A 200 -9.39 -5.18 -2.15
N ALA A 201 -8.17 -5.39 -1.65
CA ALA A 201 -7.48 -6.66 -1.74
C ALA A 201 -8.23 -7.79 -1.00
N ALA A 202 -8.89 -7.48 0.12
CA ALA A 202 -9.70 -8.44 0.85
C ALA A 202 -11.02 -8.83 0.13
N HIS A 203 -11.40 -8.15 -0.96
CA HIS A 203 -12.61 -8.48 -1.70
C HIS A 203 -12.45 -9.81 -2.45
N PRO A 204 -13.41 -10.76 -2.39
CA PRO A 204 -13.24 -12.11 -2.95
C PRO A 204 -12.97 -12.18 -4.47
N ALA A 205 -13.37 -11.15 -5.20
CA ALA A 205 -13.15 -11.06 -6.65
C ALA A 205 -11.79 -10.46 -7.01
N VAL A 206 -11.04 -9.90 -6.05
CA VAL A 206 -9.76 -9.24 -6.26
C VAL A 206 -8.64 -10.24 -5.95
N VAL A 207 -7.79 -10.48 -6.94
CA VAL A 207 -6.60 -11.34 -6.81
C VAL A 207 -5.45 -10.53 -6.22
N ARG A 208 -5.29 -9.28 -6.66
CA ARG A 208 -4.18 -8.43 -6.24
C ARG A 208 -4.47 -6.96 -6.50
N VAL A 209 -3.95 -6.08 -5.66
CA VAL A 209 -3.90 -4.64 -5.90
C VAL A 209 -2.45 -4.19 -6.01
N THR A 210 -2.07 -3.57 -7.13
CA THR A 210 -0.70 -3.09 -7.39
C THR A 210 -0.70 -1.65 -7.90
N PRO A 211 0.43 -0.93 -7.92
CA PRO A 211 0.52 0.36 -8.57
C PRO A 211 0.28 0.22 -10.09
N ALA A 212 -0.51 1.13 -10.67
CA ALA A 212 -0.98 1.01 -12.04
C ALA A 212 0.14 1.06 -13.10
N ILE A 213 1.29 1.68 -12.82
CA ILE A 213 2.43 1.74 -13.76
C ILE A 213 2.95 0.35 -14.15
N ARG A 214 2.73 -0.67 -13.32
CA ARG A 214 3.08 -2.06 -13.65
C ARG A 214 2.19 -2.67 -14.74
N HIS A 215 1.05 -2.05 -15.02
CA HIS A 215 0.03 -2.51 -15.98
C HIS A 215 -0.07 -1.63 -17.23
N ILE A 216 0.33 -0.35 -17.15
CA ILE A 216 0.29 0.59 -18.29
C ILE A 216 1.16 0.10 -19.47
N VAL A 217 2.20 -0.70 -19.21
CA VAL A 217 3.05 -1.31 -20.25
C VAL A 217 2.31 -2.42 -21.03
N LEU A 218 1.30 -3.07 -20.45
CA LEU A 218 0.59 -4.18 -21.09
C LEU A 218 -0.56 -3.70 -21.99
N VAL A 219 -1.25 -2.61 -21.61
CA VAL A 219 -2.38 -2.08 -22.39
C VAL A 219 -1.92 -1.43 -23.71
N SER A 220 -0.68 -0.92 -23.77
CA SER A 220 -0.11 -0.33 -24.99
C SER A 220 0.28 -1.36 -26.07
N ILE A 221 0.18 -2.66 -25.81
CA ILE A 221 0.56 -3.71 -26.79
C ILE A 221 -0.68 -4.36 -27.42
N SER A 222 -1.87 -4.21 -26.83
CA SER A 222 -3.13 -4.79 -27.32
C SER A 222 -3.97 -3.86 -28.20
N GLU A 223 -3.58 -2.61 -28.42
CA GLU A 223 -4.24 -1.66 -29.33
C GLU A 223 -3.29 -1.06 -30.39
N VAL A 224 -2.50 -1.89 -31.06
CA VAL A 224 -2.03 -1.57 -32.42
C VAL A 224 -2.47 -2.69 -33.36
N ILE A 225 -3.74 -2.63 -33.73
CA ILE A 225 -4.26 -3.30 -34.93
C ILE A 225 -4.13 -2.27 -36.07
N PRO A 226 -3.58 -2.64 -37.23
CA PRO A 226 -3.31 -1.73 -38.37
C PRO A 226 -4.56 -1.07 -38.95
#